data_AF-A0A845ADS4-F1
#
_entry.id   AF-A0A845ADS4-F1
#
_cell.length_a   1.000
_cell.length_b   1.000
_cell.length_c   1.000
_cell.angle_alpha   90.00
_cell.angle_beta   90.00
_cell.angle_gamma   90.00
#
_symmetry.space_group_name_H-M   'P 1'
#
loop_
_entity.id
_entity.type
_entity.pdbx_description
1 polymer ?
#
loop_
_entity_poly.entity_id
_entity_poly.type
_entity_poly.pdbx_seq_one_letter_code
_entity_poly.pdbx_strand_id
1 'polypeptide(L)'
;MPCPQTLKILTEILRETASDIEALGAALCTDEMLMLRHCTALQSIDVIAQRQNGIAQFLEEYCRHEAVESLSLEALQERLRLPNPAAAAMRKAS
;
A
#
# COMPACT_ATOMS: atom_id res chain seq x y z
N MET A 1 -9.85 18.32 4.43
CA MET A 1 -8.96 17.25 3.97
C MET A 1 -9.35 15.96 4.66
N PRO A 2 -9.33 14.79 3.98
CA PRO A 2 -9.50 13.51 4.65
C PRO A 2 -8.41 13.32 5.72
N CYS A 3 -8.74 12.69 6.85
CA CYS A 3 -7.76 12.37 7.89
C CYS A 3 -6.70 11.40 7.32
N PRO A 4 -5.41 11.52 7.66
CA PRO A 4 -4.35 10.61 7.18
C PRO A 4 -4.67 9.12 7.39
N GLN A 5 -5.43 8.79 8.43
CA GLN A 5 -5.89 7.43 8.69
C GLN A 5 -6.95 6.95 7.68
N THR A 6 -7.83 7.84 7.22
CA THR A 6 -8.78 7.55 6.14
C THR A 6 -8.06 7.25 4.83
N LEU A 7 -6.99 8.00 4.52
CA LEU A 7 -6.19 7.74 3.31
C LEU A 7 -5.50 6.37 3.35
N LYS A 8 -4.99 5.96 4.52
CA LYS A 8 -4.42 4.61 4.70
C LYS A 8 -5.45 3.50 4.47
N ILE A 9 -6.65 3.64 5.04
CA ILE A 9 -7.74 2.66 4.84
C ILE A 9 -8.11 2.58 3.36
N LEU A 10 -8.18 3.72 2.65
CA LEU A 10 -8.47 3.73 1.21
C LEU A 10 -7.35 3.05 0.41
N THR A 11 -6.08 3.31 0.75
CA THR A 11 -4.92 2.62 0.15
C THR A 11 -5.01 1.11 0.34
N GLU A 12 -5.35 0.64 1.54
CA GLU A 12 -5.49 -0.79 1.84
C GLU A 12 -6.62 -1.43 1.02
N ILE A 13 -7.82 -0.84 1.02
CA ILE A 13 -8.97 -1.32 0.23
C ILE A 13 -8.64 -1.38 -1.26
N LEU A 14 -7.94 -0.37 -1.79
CA LEU A 14 -7.52 -0.36 -3.20
C LEU A 14 -6.56 -1.50 -3.53
N ARG A 15 -5.62 -1.82 -2.63
CA ARG A 15 -4.68 -2.94 -2.82
C ARG A 15 -5.37 -4.30 -2.70
N GLU A 16 -6.27 -4.45 -1.72
CA GLU A 16 -7.06 -5.67 -1.54
C GLU A 16 -7.92 -5.95 -2.76
N THR A 17 -8.67 -4.95 -3.22
CA THR A 17 -9.53 -5.10 -4.41
C THR A 17 -8.73 -5.33 -5.69
N ALA A 18 -7.56 -4.70 -5.85
CA ALA A 18 -6.67 -4.99 -6.97
C ALA A 18 -6.18 -6.44 -6.95
N SER A 19 -5.77 -6.95 -5.78
CA SER A 19 -5.35 -8.33 -5.60
C SER A 19 -6.46 -9.34 -5.91
N ASP A 20 -7.70 -9.06 -5.49
CA ASP A 20 -8.86 -9.90 -5.80
C ASP A 20 -9.14 -9.94 -7.31
N ILE A 21 -9.00 -8.79 -7.98
CA ILE A 21 -9.17 -8.68 -9.43
C ILE A 21 -8.08 -9.45 -10.18
N GLU A 22 -6.83 -9.35 -9.75
CA GLU A 22 -5.71 -10.12 -10.32
C GLU A 22 -5.90 -11.62 -10.14
N ALA A 23 -6.32 -12.07 -8.95
CA ALA A 23 -6.61 -13.48 -8.68
C ALA A 23 -7.75 -14.00 -9.56
N LEU A 24 -8.81 -13.22 -9.75
CA LEU A 24 -9.91 -13.56 -10.66
C LEU A 24 -9.43 -13.63 -12.12
N GLY A 25 -8.66 -12.64 -12.57
CA GLY A 25 -8.09 -12.62 -13.92
C GLY A 25 -7.21 -13.83 -14.18
N ALA A 26 -6.33 -14.18 -13.23
CA ALA A 26 -5.47 -15.35 -13.30
C ALA A 26 -6.29 -16.65 -13.39
N ALA A 27 -7.34 -16.79 -12.58
CA ALA A 27 -8.24 -17.95 -12.63
C ALA A 27 -8.94 -18.07 -14.00
N LEU A 28 -9.43 -16.96 -14.55
CA LEU A 28 -10.09 -16.96 -15.87
C LEU A 28 -9.13 -17.29 -17.02
N CYS A 29 -7.87 -16.89 -16.91
CA CYS A 29 -6.83 -17.21 -17.90
C CYS A 29 -6.43 -18.70 -17.90
N THR A 30 -6.83 -19.50 -16.91
CA THR A 30 -6.56 -20.96 -16.90
C THR A 30 -7.43 -21.74 -17.90
N ASP A 31 -8.56 -21.18 -18.33
CA ASP A 31 -9.37 -21.72 -19.42
C ASP A 31 -8.96 -21.08 -20.74
N GLU A 32 -8.28 -21.85 -21.59
CA GLU A 32 -7.77 -21.41 -22.89
C GLU A 32 -8.88 -20.91 -23.82
N MET A 33 -10.05 -21.56 -23.81
CA MET A 33 -11.17 -21.19 -24.69
C MET A 33 -11.86 -19.91 -24.24
N LEU A 34 -11.87 -19.63 -22.93
CA LEU A 34 -12.36 -18.37 -22.37
C LEU A 34 -11.35 -17.26 -22.65
N MET A 35 -10.06 -17.51 -22.39
CA MET A 35 -8.97 -16.57 -22.63
C MET A 35 -8.94 -16.11 -24.10
N LEU A 36 -8.99 -17.04 -25.05
CA LEU A 36 -8.99 -16.71 -26.48
C LEU A 36 -10.21 -15.88 -26.89
N ARG A 37 -11.40 -16.18 -26.33
CA ARG A 37 -12.64 -15.46 -26.65
C ARG A 37 -12.73 -14.08 -26.00
N HIS A 38 -12.09 -13.88 -24.85
CA HIS A 38 -12.24 -12.68 -24.04
C HIS A 38 -10.91 -11.96 -23.74
N CYS A 39 -9.87 -12.21 -24.54
CA CYS A 39 -8.52 -11.68 -24.32
C CYS A 39 -8.51 -10.15 -24.06
N THR A 40 -9.20 -9.35 -24.88
CA THR A 40 -9.28 -7.90 -24.69
C THR A 40 -9.96 -7.49 -23.38
N ALA A 41 -10.99 -8.23 -22.97
CA ALA A 41 -11.68 -7.97 -21.71
C ALA A 41 -10.80 -8.34 -20.51
N LEU A 42 -10.08 -9.47 -20.56
CA LEU A 42 -9.12 -9.89 -19.55
C LEU A 42 -7.95 -8.91 -19.43
N GLN A 43 -7.44 -8.39 -20.54
CA GLN A 43 -6.45 -7.29 -20.54
C GLN A 43 -7.01 -6.02 -19.89
N SER A 44 -8.29 -5.71 -20.12
CA SER A 44 -8.92 -4.54 -19.48
C SER A 44 -9.05 -4.71 -17.97
N ILE A 45 -9.28 -5.94 -17.50
CA ILE A 45 -9.29 -6.31 -16.08
C ILE A 45 -7.92 -6.09 -15.45
N ASP A 46 -6.85 -6.55 -16.11
CA ASP A 46 -5.47 -6.31 -15.66
C ASP A 46 -5.13 -4.82 -15.55
N VAL A 47 -5.51 -4.03 -16.55
CA VAL A 47 -5.33 -2.56 -16.53
C VAL A 47 -6.07 -1.90 -15.36
N ILE A 48 -7.24 -2.41 -14.97
CA ILE A 48 -7.98 -1.88 -13.81
C ILE A 48 -7.21 -2.14 -12.51
N ALA A 49 -6.70 -3.36 -12.31
CA ALA A 49 -5.89 -3.69 -11.13
C ALA A 49 -4.61 -2.85 -11.08
N GLN A 50 -3.90 -2.69 -12.20
CA GLN A 50 -2.72 -1.82 -12.29
C GLN A 50 -3.04 -0.36 -11.91
N ARG A 51 -4.17 0.17 -12.37
CA ARG A 51 -4.61 1.53 -12.01
C ARG A 51 -4.91 1.67 -10.52
N GLN A 52 -5.59 0.69 -9.93
CA GLN A 52 -5.88 0.69 -8.49
C GLN A 52 -4.58 0.65 -7.67
N ASN A 53 -3.62 -0.19 -8.06
CA ASN A 53 -2.30 -0.23 -7.45
C ASN A 53 -1.55 1.11 -7.59
N GLY A 54 -1.60 1.75 -8.76
CA GLY A 54 -1.02 3.08 -8.97
C GLY A 54 -1.65 4.16 -8.10
N ILE A 55 -2.98 4.15 -7.94
CA ILE A 55 -3.69 5.09 -7.05
C ILE A 55 -3.32 4.82 -5.59
N ALA A 56 -3.28 3.55 -5.17
CA ALA A 56 -2.90 3.17 -3.81
C ALA A 56 -1.49 3.66 -3.46
N GLN A 57 -0.53 3.50 -4.39
CA GLN A 57 0.83 4.01 -4.25
C GLN A 57 0.85 5.54 -4.11
N PHE A 58 0.13 6.26 -4.98
CA PHE A 58 0.04 7.72 -4.92
C PHE A 58 -0.50 8.20 -3.56
N LEU A 59 -1.57 7.58 -3.04
CA LEU A 59 -2.14 7.94 -1.75
C LEU A 59 -1.19 7.65 -0.58
N GLU A 60 -0.40 6.57 -0.67
CA GLU A 60 0.61 6.23 0.34
C GLU A 60 1.75 7.26 0.36
N GLU A 61 2.24 7.66 -0.81
CA GLU A 61 3.27 8.69 -0.95
C GLU A 61 2.78 10.05 -0.47
N TYR A 62 1.52 10.40 -0.78
CA TYR A 62 0.88 11.63 -0.28
C TYR A 62 0.78 11.64 1.25
N CYS A 63 0.28 10.55 1.85
CA CYS A 63 0.21 10.42 3.31
C CYS A 63 1.59 10.51 3.96
N ARG A 64 2.64 9.98 3.30
CA ARG A 64 4.03 10.10 3.77
C ARG A 64 4.52 11.53 3.71
N HIS A 65 4.22 12.27 2.64
CA HIS A 65 4.61 13.67 2.50
C HIS A 65 3.95 14.54 3.58
N GLU A 66 2.63 14.43 3.78
CA GLU A 66 1.92 15.15 4.84
C GLU A 66 2.46 14.80 6.24
N ALA A 67 2.77 13.52 6.48
CA ALA A 67 3.34 13.09 7.75
C ALA A 67 4.70 13.75 8.03
N VAL A 68 5.55 13.92 7.01
CA VAL A 68 6.83 14.64 7.11
C VAL A 68 6.61 16.13 7.37
N GLU A 69 5.69 16.78 6.67
CA GLU A 69 5.36 18.20 6.89
C GLU A 69 4.79 18.45 8.29
N SER A 70 4.07 17.48 8.85
CA SER A 70 3.52 17.56 10.22
C SER A 70 4.55 17.32 11.33
N LEU A 71 5.78 16.89 10.99
CA LEU A 71 6.81 16.56 11.96
C LEU A 71 7.55 17.83 12.42
N SER A 72 7.40 18.20 13.70
CA SER A 72 8.25 19.25 14.29
C SER A 72 9.62 18.70 14.70
N LEU A 73 10.65 19.57 14.67
CA LEU A 73 11.99 19.25 15.15
C LEU A 73 11.97 18.85 16.63
N GLU A 74 11.10 19.44 17.43
CA GLU A 74 10.92 19.11 18.85
C GLU A 74 10.33 17.70 19.02
N ALA A 75 9.31 17.33 18.23
CA ALA A 75 8.72 16.00 18.25
C ALA A 75 9.70 14.92 17.77
N LEU A 76 10.56 15.27 16.81
CA LEU A 76 11.65 14.39 16.35
C LEU A 76 12.74 14.23 17.42
N GLN A 77 13.18 15.33 18.04
CA GLN A 77 14.15 15.31 19.14
C GLN A 77 13.65 14.45 20.30
N GLU A 78 12.38 14.58 20.68
CA GLU A 78 11.80 13.78 21.77
C GLU A 78 11.79 12.28 21.43
N ARG A 79 11.42 11.91 20.19
CA ARG A 79 11.49 10.53 19.72
C ARG A 79 12.91 9.97 19.68
N LEU A 80 13.91 10.78 19.34
CA LEU A 80 15.32 10.38 19.35
C LEU A 80 15.91 10.28 20.76
N ARG A 81 15.36 11.03 21.73
CA ARG A 81 15.73 10.93 23.15
C ARG A 81 15.18 9.66 23.80
N LEU A 82 14.07 9.11 23.30
CA LEU A 82 13.55 7.84 23.80
C LEU A 82 14.60 6.75 23.61
N PRO A 83 14.87 5.93 24.63
CA PRO A 83 15.87 4.87 24.53
C PRO A 83 15.46 3.89 23.44
N ASN A 84 16.32 3.71 22.43
CA ASN A 84 16.12 2.71 21.39
C ASN A 84 16.02 1.32 22.06
N PRO A 85 14.86 0.63 21.99
CA PRO A 85 14.67 -0.65 22.66
C PRO A 85 15.67 -1.71 22.18
N ALA A 86 16.17 -1.61 20.95
CA ALA A 86 17.24 -2.47 20.43
C ALA A 86 18.60 -2.22 21.12
N ALA A 87 18.90 -0.96 21.47
CA ALA A 87 20.13 -0.60 22.18
C ALA A 87 20.06 -0.91 23.69
N ALA A 88 18.86 -0.84 24.28
CA ALA A 88 18.64 -1.17 25.69
C ALA A 88 18.76 -2.68 25.98
N ALA A 89 18.37 -3.53 25.02
CA ALA A 89 18.50 -4.98 25.12
C ALA A 89 19.97 -5.44 25.11
N MET A 90 20.84 -4.79 24.32
CA MET A 90 22.27 -5.12 24.28
C MET A 90 23.04 -4.77 25.56
N ARG A 91 22.58 -3.77 26.34
CA ARG A 91 23.24 -3.38 27.60
C ARG A 91 22.92 -4.27 28.81
N LYS A 92 21.88 -5.12 28.73
CA LYS A 92 21.50 -6.04 29.82
C LYS A 92 22.14 -7.43 29.70
N ALA A 93 22.86 -7.69 28.60
CA ALA A 93 23.49 -8.97 28.29
C ALA A 93 25.02 -8.97 28.54
N SER A 94 25.55 -7.92 29.17
CA SER A 94 26.97 -7.77 29.52
C SER A 94 27.12 -7.41 30.99
#